data_AF-A0A3C0VJN2-F1
#
_entry.id   AF-A0A3C0VJN2-F1
#
_cell.length_a   1.000
_cell.length_b   1.000
_cell.length_c   1.000
_cell.angle_alpha   90.00
_cell.angle_beta   90.00
_cell.angle_gamma   90.00
#
_symmetry.space_group_name_H-M   'P 1'
#
loop_
_entity.id
_entity.type
_entity.pdbx_description
1 polymer ?
#
loop_
_entity_poly.entity_id
_entity_poly.type
_entity_poly.pdbx_seq_one_letter_code
_entity_poly.pdbx_strand_id
1 'polypeptide(L)' 'GRDDWRLPNVNELQSIVDYSRWEPSIDPVFAAEPWGYWSSSTYLPDSRYAWGVGFLIGFVNRDSKSLGYHVRAVRGRP' A
#
# COMPACT_ATOMS: atom_id res chain seq x y z
N GLY A 1 -4.58 -23.61 -10.25
CA GLY A 1 -3.95 -22.28 -10.06
C GLY A 1 -4.94 -21.37 -9.34
N ARG A 2 -4.47 -20.28 -8.74
CA ARG A 2 -5.33 -19.28 -8.09
C ARG A 2 -5.14 -17.96 -8.84
N ASP A 3 -6.22 -17.46 -9.43
CA ASP A 3 -6.31 -16.31 -10.34
C ASP A 3 -6.95 -15.08 -9.67
N ASP A 4 -7.21 -15.16 -8.36
CA ASP A 4 -7.92 -14.15 -7.56
C ASP A 4 -7.01 -13.11 -6.89
N TRP A 5 -5.71 -13.13 -7.20
CA TRP A 5 -4.76 -12.17 -6.65
C TRP A 5 -4.82 -10.83 -7.37
N ARG A 6 -4.86 -9.74 -6.60
CA ARG A 6 -4.78 -8.38 -7.11
C ARG A 6 -3.95 -7.48 -6.22
N LEU A 7 -3.61 -6.31 -6.73
CA LEU A 7 -3.07 -5.22 -5.92
C LEU A 7 -4.22 -4.61 -5.08
N PRO A 8 -4.01 -4.32 -3.78
CA PRO A 8 -4.99 -3.67 -2.93
C PRO A 8 -5.25 -2.24 -3.39
N ASN A 9 -6.41 -1.69 -3.08
CA ASN A 9 -6.65 -0.25 -3.19
C ASN A 9 -6.01 0.49 -2.01
N VAL A 10 -5.91 1.83 -2.09
CA VAL A 10 -5.25 2.63 -1.05
C VAL A 10 -5.90 2.48 0.33
N ASN A 11 -7.23 2.34 0.38
CA ASN A 11 -7.97 2.19 1.64
C ASN A 11 -7.68 0.84 2.30
N GLU A 12 -7.55 -0.23 1.53
CA GLU A 12 -7.16 -1.55 2.04
C GLU A 12 -5.76 -1.52 2.65
N LEU A 13 -4.78 -0.90 1.98
CA LEU A 13 -3.44 -0.72 2.56
C LEU A 13 -3.44 0.19 3.78
N GLN A 14 -4.23 1.27 3.76
CA GLN A 14 -4.33 2.17 4.90
C GLN A 14 -5.00 1.49 6.10
N SER A 15 -5.97 0.59 5.88
CA SER A 15 -6.70 -0.10 6.95
C SER A 15 -5.82 -1.00 7.84
N ILE A 16 -4.64 -1.38 7.35
CA ILE A 16 -3.67 -2.20 8.09
C ILE A 16 -2.55 -1.35 8.72
N VAL A 17 -2.62 -0.01 8.61
CA VAL A 17 -1.73 0.88 9.35
C VAL A 17 -2.14 0.90 10.82
N ASP A 18 -1.16 0.73 11.70
CA ASP A 18 -1.33 0.89 13.14
C ASP A 18 -0.77 2.24 13.57
N TYR A 19 -1.66 3.22 13.71
CA TYR A 19 -1.32 4.58 14.13
C TYR A 19 -0.92 4.71 15.61
N SER A 20 -1.03 3.64 16.40
CA SER A 20 -0.50 3.60 17.77
C SER A 20 0.99 3.22 17.82
N ARG A 21 1.54 2.80 16.68
CA ARG A 21 2.92 2.32 16.55
C ARG A 21 3.75 3.23 15.64
N TRP A 22 5.05 3.19 15.87
CA TRP A 22 6.03 4.01 15.17
C TRP A 22 7.21 3.12 14.79
N GLU A 23 7.64 3.19 13.53
CA GLU A 23 8.84 2.52 13.00
C GLU A 23 8.99 1.03 13.42
N PRO A 24 8.12 0.11 12.94
CA PRO A 24 7.07 0.31 11.93
C PRO A 24 5.66 0.51 12.52
N SER A 25 4.87 1.39 11.87
CA SER A 25 3.44 1.62 12.06
C SER A 25 2.53 0.52 11.44
N ILE A 26 2.89 -0.75 11.62
CA ILE A 26 2.10 -1.90 11.16
C ILE A 26 2.34 -3.11 12.05
N ASP A 27 1.30 -3.88 12.35
CA ASP A 27 1.36 -5.13 13.12
C ASP A 27 2.38 -6.13 12.51
N PRO A 28 3.28 -6.74 13.30
CA PRO A 28 4.28 -7.66 12.76
C PRO A 28 3.67 -8.92 12.15
N VAL A 29 2.40 -9.25 12.45
CA VAL A 29 1.64 -10.33 11.83
C VAL A 29 1.59 -10.21 10.31
N PHE A 30 1.67 -8.98 9.78
CA PHE A 30 1.68 -8.75 8.35
C PHE A 30 3.02 -9.09 7.70
N ALA A 31 4.12 -9.18 8.46
CA ALA A 31 5.48 -9.34 7.93
C ALA A 31 5.77 -8.34 6.78
N ALA A 32 5.39 -7.08 6.98
CA ALA A 32 5.65 -6.00 6.03
C ALA A 32 6.98 -5.33 6.33
N GLU A 33 7.69 -4.92 5.28
CA GLU A 33 8.75 -3.92 5.41
C GLU A 33 8.12 -2.57 5.80
N PRO A 34 8.85 -1.68 6.51
CA PRO A 34 8.34 -0.35 6.87
C PRO A 34 8.20 0.60 5.67
N TRP A 35 8.62 0.23 4.47
CA TRP A 35 8.72 1.16 3.34
C TRP A 35 7.37 1.39 2.63
N GLY A 36 7.42 2.08 1.48
CA GLY A 36 6.26 2.37 0.66
C GLY A 36 5.75 1.15 -0.09
N TYR A 37 4.42 0.98 -0.11
CA TYR A 37 3.70 -0.04 -0.86
C TYR A 37 2.77 0.60 -1.88
N TRP A 38 2.82 0.11 -3.12
CA TRP A 38 1.91 0.53 -4.17
C TRP A 38 0.49 0.01 -3.95
N SER A 39 -0.49 0.88 -4.20
CA SER A 39 -1.89 0.50 -4.36
C SER A 39 -2.32 0.50 -5.83
N SER A 40 -3.48 -0.10 -6.12
CA SER A 40 -4.15 -0.03 -7.42
C SER A 40 -4.82 1.33 -7.68
N SER A 41 -4.83 2.24 -6.70
CA SER A 41 -5.49 3.53 -6.80
C SER A 41 -4.63 4.54 -7.56
N THR A 42 -5.06 4.90 -8.77
CA THR A 42 -4.42 5.96 -9.56
C THR A 42 -4.76 7.33 -8.98
N TYR A 43 -3.79 8.26 -8.98
CA TYR A 43 -4.03 9.64 -8.62
C TYR A 43 -4.80 10.34 -9.76
N LEU A 44 -6.07 10.67 -9.54
CA LEU A 44 -6.96 11.16 -10.61
C LEU A 44 -6.49 12.47 -11.26
N PRO A 45 -5.94 13.46 -10.54
CA PRO A 45 -5.47 14.68 -11.17
C PRO A 45 -4.30 14.46 -12.15
N ASP A 46 -3.52 13.39 -11.98
CA ASP A 46 -2.44 13.02 -12.90
C ASP A 46 -2.17 11.51 -12.89
N SER A 47 -2.55 10.84 -13.98
CA SER A 47 -2.51 9.39 -14.12
C SER A 47 -1.10 8.79 -14.14
N ARG A 48 -0.05 9.63 -14.24
CA ARG A 48 1.36 9.24 -14.07
C ARG A 48 1.69 8.87 -12.62
N TYR A 49 0.85 9.28 -11.67
CA TYR A 49 1.01 9.04 -10.25
C TYR A 49 0.03 7.97 -9.76
N ALA A 50 0.42 7.25 -8.70
CA ALA A 50 -0.43 6.33 -7.96
C ALA A 50 -0.33 6.63 -6.47
N TRP A 51 -1.35 6.23 -5.72
CA TRP A 51 -1.31 6.27 -4.26
C TRP A 51 -0.50 5.08 -3.72
N GLY A 52 0.31 5.35 -2.71
CA GLY A 52 1.00 4.36 -1.91
C GLY A 52 0.86 4.63 -0.41
N VAL A 53 1.15 3.61 0.38
CA VAL A 53 1.12 3.67 1.84
C VAL A 53 2.49 3.26 2.37
N GLY A 54 3.07 4.10 3.24
CA GLY A 54 4.33 3.82 3.91
C GLY A 54 4.12 3.39 5.35
N PHE A 55 4.62 2.21 5.71
CA PHE A 55 4.44 1.64 7.05
C PHE A 55 5.49 2.09 8.08
N LEU A 56 6.40 3.00 7.72
CA LEU A 56 7.40 3.52 8.65
C LEU A 56 6.69 4.33 9.73
N ILE A 57 5.79 5.23 9.30
CA ILE A 57 5.05 6.16 10.15
C ILE A 57 3.56 6.34 9.72
N GLY A 58 3.08 5.50 8.80
CA GLY A 58 1.66 5.44 8.44
C GLY A 58 1.21 6.47 7.40
N PHE A 59 2.13 6.97 6.56
CA PHE A 59 1.81 8.00 5.58
C PHE A 59 1.08 7.42 4.35
N VAL A 60 0.15 8.21 3.81
CA VAL A 60 -0.50 7.96 2.54
C VAL A 60 -0.09 9.08 1.58
N ASN A 61 0.57 8.74 0.49
CA ASN A 61 1.09 9.74 -0.46
C ASN A 61 0.94 9.26 -1.91
N ARG A 62 0.95 10.20 -2.85
CA ARG A 62 1.02 9.97 -4.28
C ARG A 62 2.44 10.14 -4.77
N ASP A 63 2.88 9.22 -5.61
CA ASP A 63 4.22 9.21 -6.20
C ASP A 63 4.16 8.71 -7.65
N SER A 64 5.22 9.01 -8.42
CA SER A 64 5.31 8.60 -9.82
C SER A 64 5.29 7.07 -9.92
N LYS A 65 4.47 6.53 -10.82
CA LYS A 65 4.41 5.08 -11.11
C LYS A 65 5.74 4.49 -11.60
N SER A 66 6.69 5.35 -11.98
CA SER A 66 8.05 4.94 -12.36
C SER A 66 8.97 4.65 -11.17
N LEU A 67 8.56 4.96 -9.94
CA LEU A 67 9.36 4.69 -8.74
C LEU A 67 9.18 3.26 -8.23
N GLY A 68 10.25 2.69 -7.69
CA GLY A 68 10.24 1.35 -7.11
C GLY A 68 9.69 1.35 -5.69
N TYR A 69 8.48 0.83 -5.49
CA TYR A 69 7.87 0.58 -4.19
C TYR A 69 7.56 -0.92 -4.06
N HIS A 70 7.33 -1.38 -2.84
CA HIS A 70 6.91 -2.75 -2.57
C HIS A 70 5.46 -2.99 -3.04
N VAL A 71 5.09 -4.26 -3.17
CA VAL A 71 3.71 -4.67 -3.44
C VAL A 71 3.29 -5.73 -2.43
N ARG A 72 2.04 -5.66 -1.98
CA ARG A 72 1.41 -6.67 -1.13
C ARG A 72 0.14 -7.11 -1.83
N ALA A 73 0.10 -8.33 -2.36
CA ALA A 73 -1.09 -8.82 -3.05
C ALA A 73 -2.20 -9.17 -2.03
N VAL A 74 -3.45 -8.91 -2.41
CA VAL A 74 -4.65 -9.32 -1.68
C VAL A 74 -5.51 -10.24 -2.55
N ARG A 75 -6.45 -10.94 -1.93
CA ARG A 75 -7.35 -11.89 -2.59
C ARG A 75 -8.77 -11.35 -2.66
N GLY A 76 -9.50 -11.72 -3.70
CA GLY A 76 -10.93 -11.44 -3.84
C GLY A 76 -11.25 -10.21 -4.69
N ARG A 77 -12.54 -10.00 -4.94
CA ARG A 77 -13.05 -8.84 -5.70
C ARG A 77 -13.07 -7.59 -4.80
N PRO A 78 -12.95 -6.37 -5.37
CA PRO A 78 -13.10 -5.13 -4.63
C PRO A 78 -14.48 -4.99 -3.96
#